data_AF-A0A834GU28-F1
#
_entry.id   AF-A0A834GU28-F1
#
_cell.length_a   1.000
_cell.length_b   1.000
_cell.length_c   1.000
_cell.angle_alpha   90.00
_cell.angle_beta   90.00
_cell.angle_gamma   90.00
#
_symmetry.space_group_name_H-M   'P 1'
#
loop_
_entity.id
_entity.type
_entity.pdbx_description
1 polymer ?
#
loop_
_entity_poly.entity_id
_entity_poly.type
_entity_poly.pdbx_seq_one_letter_code
_entity_poly.pdbx_strand_id
1 'polypeptide(L)'
;MDITAGVLGIKAEAAQDQMKHVKLWLFECKEPSHEAFTLGAAAATLLGLAHVVANMLGTCTICSQQGTQKASPSRHCSLACLLLTWAAFAVGLALLVIGTITNHKSRATCGFTNRHYLFVGGILCFVHAGFSTGYYLTATA
;
A
#
# COMPACT_ATOMS: atom_id res chain seq x y z
N MET A 1 2.07 10.85 -2.44
CA MET A 1 1.38 10.17 -1.32
C MET A 1 1.88 8.74 -1.19
N ASP A 2 1.85 7.94 -2.26
CA ASP A 2 2.35 6.56 -2.26
C ASP A 2 3.82 6.40 -1.84
N ILE A 3 4.72 7.26 -2.31
CA ILE A 3 6.15 7.23 -1.91
C ILE A 3 6.29 7.40 -0.39
N THR A 4 5.58 8.37 0.18
CA THR A 4 5.56 8.62 1.62
C THR A 4 4.97 7.41 2.36
N ALA A 5 3.87 6.84 1.87
CA ALA A 5 3.27 5.63 2.44
C ALA A 5 4.25 4.45 2.42
N GLY A 6 4.97 4.25 1.33
CA GLY A 6 5.98 3.19 1.20
C GLY A 6 7.14 3.35 2.18
N VAL A 7 7.69 4.56 2.31
CA VAL A 7 8.73 4.87 3.29
C VAL A 7 8.24 4.67 4.72
N LEU A 8 7.02 5.10 5.03
CA LEU A 8 6.42 4.89 6.35
C LEU A 8 6.20 3.40 6.65
N GLY A 9 5.79 2.58 5.68
CA GLY A 9 5.68 1.14 5.84
C GLY A 9 7.02 0.47 6.16
N ILE A 10 8.10 0.87 5.47
CA ILE A 10 9.46 0.37 5.73
C ILE A 10 9.94 0.82 7.12
N LYS A 11 9.71 2.08 7.50
CA LYS A 11 10.06 2.58 8.84
C LYS A 11 9.25 1.90 9.94
N ALA A 12 7.97 1.61 9.70
CA ALA A 12 7.13 0.88 10.63
C ALA A 12 7.67 -0.53 10.88
N GLU A 13 8.14 -1.21 9.83
CA GLU A 13 8.82 -2.51 9.96
C GLU A 13 10.13 -2.40 10.75
N ALA A 14 10.95 -1.38 10.48
CA ALA A 14 12.18 -1.16 11.22
C ALA A 14 11.92 -0.89 12.72
N ALA A 15 10.92 -0.06 13.04
CA ALA A 15 10.49 0.21 14.41
C ALA A 15 9.90 -1.02 15.11
N GLN A 16 9.29 -1.92 14.34
CA GLN A 16 8.84 -3.22 14.82
C GLN A 16 10.03 -4.16 15.12
N ASP A 17 11.09 -4.11 14.32
CA ASP A 17 12.27 -4.97 14.49
C ASP A 17 13.20 -4.55 15.63
N GLN A 18 13.31 -3.24 15.90
CA GLN A 18 14.13 -2.70 17.01
C GLN A 18 13.66 -3.17 18.39
N MET A 19 12.36 -3.45 18.54
CA MET A 19 11.74 -3.92 19.79
C MET A 19 11.89 -5.43 20.00
N LYS A 20 12.38 -6.20 19.01
CA LYS A 20 12.46 -7.67 19.04
C LYS A 20 13.78 -8.22 19.59
N HIS A 21 14.56 -7.45 20.34
CA HIS A 21 15.86 -7.92 20.86
C HIS A 21 15.76 -9.03 21.93
N VAL A 22 14.57 -9.49 22.31
CA VAL A 22 14.33 -10.70 23.12
C VAL A 22 14.17 -11.95 22.26
N LYS A 23 15.29 -12.48 21.75
CA LYS A 23 15.32 -13.81 21.07
C LYS A 23 15.12 -14.94 22.08
N LEU A 24 13.88 -15.40 22.27
CA LEU A 24 13.60 -16.69 22.93
C LEU A 24 13.34 -17.78 21.88
N TRP A 25 14.36 -18.62 21.75
CA TRP A 25 14.64 -19.82 20.95
C TRP A 25 13.57 -20.52 20.07
N LEU A 26 12.25 -20.41 20.29
CA LEU A 26 11.22 -21.04 19.42
C LEU A 26 9.88 -20.28 19.33
N PHE A 27 9.77 -19.12 19.97
CA PHE A 27 8.54 -18.35 20.04
C PHE A 27 8.85 -16.87 19.78
N GLU A 28 8.54 -16.38 18.57
CA GLU A 28 8.74 -14.98 18.19
C GLU A 28 7.68 -14.13 18.90
N CYS A 29 7.95 -13.76 20.16
CA CYS A 29 7.10 -12.86 20.94
C CYS A 29 7.32 -11.44 20.44
N LYS A 30 6.31 -10.91 19.75
CA LYS A 30 6.28 -9.55 19.24
C LYS A 30 5.83 -8.60 20.36
N GLU A 31 6.74 -7.79 20.87
CA GLU A 31 6.37 -6.64 21.70
C GLU A 31 5.69 -5.59 20.81
N PRO A 32 4.47 -5.13 21.16
CA PRO A 32 3.75 -4.16 20.34
C PRO A 32 4.47 -2.81 20.34
N SER A 33 4.94 -2.38 19.17
CA SER A 33 5.55 -1.06 18.99
C SER A 33 4.48 -0.02 18.66
N HIS A 34 4.27 0.92 19.58
CA HIS A 34 3.35 2.05 19.35
C HIS A 34 3.78 2.90 18.15
N GLU A 35 5.08 3.02 17.91
CA GLU A 35 5.63 3.71 16.76
C GLU A 35 5.31 2.96 15.46
N ALA A 36 5.53 1.64 15.41
CA ALA A 36 5.18 0.83 14.24
C ALA A 36 3.69 0.87 13.91
N PHE A 37 2.82 0.85 14.94
CA PHE A 37 1.38 1.03 14.77
C PHE A 37 1.06 2.39 14.11
N THR A 38 1.62 3.47 14.65
CA THR A 38 1.35 4.83 14.17
C THR A 38 1.83 5.02 12.73
N LEU A 39 3.06 4.57 12.44
CA LEU A 39 3.66 4.66 11.11
C LEU A 39 2.91 3.81 10.08
N GLY A 40 2.54 2.57 10.42
CA GLY A 40 1.78 1.72 9.52
C GLY A 40 0.36 2.23 9.28
N ALA A 41 -0.30 2.82 10.29
CA ALA A 41 -1.63 3.42 10.13
C ALA A 41 -1.57 4.67 9.24
N ALA A 42 -0.52 5.50 9.41
CA ALA A 42 -0.23 6.61 8.51
C ALA A 42 0.04 6.13 7.08
N ALA A 43 0.78 5.03 6.90
CA ALA A 43 1.00 4.43 5.58
C ALA A 43 -0.32 3.95 4.93
N ALA A 44 -1.15 3.21 5.66
CA ALA A 44 -2.43 2.70 5.17
C ALA A 44 -3.39 3.84 4.78
N THR A 45 -3.48 4.88 5.60
CA THR A 45 -4.32 6.06 5.31
C THR A 45 -3.84 6.81 4.07
N LEU A 46 -2.53 7.03 3.92
CA LEU A 46 -1.96 7.67 2.73
C LEU A 46 -2.19 6.86 1.46
N LEU A 47 -2.06 5.53 1.51
CA LEU A 47 -2.36 4.65 0.39
C LEU A 47 -3.85 4.73 0.00
N GLY A 48 -4.76 4.72 0.99
CA GLY A 48 -6.19 4.91 0.77
C GLY A 48 -6.52 6.24 0.09
N LEU A 49 -5.97 7.34 0.61
CA LEU A 49 -6.18 8.66 0.02
C LEU A 49 -5.58 8.76 -1.39
N ALA A 50 -4.41 8.16 -1.63
CA ALA A 50 -3.78 8.12 -2.96
C ALA A 50 -4.67 7.38 -3.97
N HIS A 51 -5.25 6.25 -3.56
CA HIS A 51 -6.17 5.49 -4.40
C HIS A 51 -7.44 6.29 -4.74
N VAL A 52 -8.03 7.01 -3.78
CA VAL A 52 -9.19 7.87 -4.04
C VAL A 52 -8.85 8.96 -5.06
N VAL A 53 -7.70 9.62 -4.92
CA VAL A 53 -7.24 10.65 -5.87
C VAL A 53 -7.02 10.08 -7.26
N ALA A 54 -6.40 8.90 -7.37
CA ALA A 54 -6.19 8.22 -8.66
C ALA A 54 -7.51 7.90 -9.39
N ASN A 55 -8.53 7.44 -8.65
CA ASN A 55 -9.85 7.14 -9.23
C ASN A 55 -10.62 8.41 -9.64
N MET A 56 -10.53 9.50 -8.85
CA MET A 56 -11.17 10.78 -9.19
C MET A 56 -10.56 11.42 -10.43
N LEU A 57 -9.23 11.37 -10.58
CA LEU A 57 -8.55 11.88 -11.77
C LEU A 57 -8.90 11.05 -13.01
N GLY A 58 -8.93 9.72 -12.89
CA GLY A 58 -9.23 8.82 -14.01
C GLY A 58 -10.65 8.90 -14.56
N THR A 59 -11.64 9.07 -13.68
CA THR A 59 -13.05 9.19 -14.09
C THR A 59 -13.35 10.51 -14.79
N CYS A 60 -12.68 11.60 -14.40
CA CYS A 60 -12.88 12.91 -15.02
C CYS A 60 -12.29 13.00 -16.44
N THR A 61 -11.14 12.37 -16.70
CA THR A 61 -10.53 12.31 -18.04
C THR A 61 -11.38 11.53 -19.04
N ILE A 62 -12.02 10.43 -18.60
CA ILE A 62 -12.90 9.61 -19.45
C ILE A 62 -14.14 10.41 -19.89
N CYS A 63 -14.69 11.26 -19.02
CA CYS A 63 -15.82 12.15 -19.37
C CYS A 63 -15.43 13.22 -20.40
N SER A 64 -14.21 13.76 -20.33
CA SER A 64 -13.75 14.78 -21.29
C SER A 64 -13.39 14.21 -22.67
N GLN A 65 -13.04 12.92 -22.76
CA GLN A 65 -12.68 12.21 -24.00
C GLN A 65 -13.88 11.75 -24.83
N GLN A 66 -15.12 11.97 -24.38
CA GLN A 66 -16.33 11.57 -25.10
C GLN A 66 -16.50 12.30 -26.45
N GLY A 67 -15.70 13.35 -26.73
CA GLY A 67 -15.63 14.05 -28.02
C GLY A 67 -14.58 13.54 -29.02
N THR A 68 -13.68 12.63 -28.65
CA THR A 68 -12.60 12.16 -29.55
C THR A 68 -12.64 10.64 -29.67
N GLN A 69 -13.45 10.17 -30.62
CA GLN A 69 -13.46 8.79 -31.09
C GLN A 69 -12.06 8.41 -31.61
N LYS A 70 -11.29 7.64 -30.82
CA LYS A 70 -10.26 6.77 -31.39
C LYS A 70 -10.21 5.46 -30.61
N ALA A 71 -10.69 4.40 -31.25
CA ALA A 71 -10.39 3.04 -30.85
C ALA A 71 -8.87 2.86 -30.91
N SER A 72 -8.20 2.82 -29.76
CA SER A 72 -6.74 2.77 -29.69
C SER A 72 -6.30 1.76 -28.61
N PRO A 73 -5.20 1.01 -28.83
CA PRO A 73 -4.58 0.12 -27.83
C PRO A 73 -4.32 0.76 -26.45
N SER A 74 -4.35 2.09 -26.36
CA SER A 74 -4.33 2.82 -25.08
C SER A 74 -5.49 2.47 -24.15
N ARG A 75 -6.68 2.09 -24.65
CA ARG A 75 -7.82 1.69 -23.79
C ARG A 75 -7.59 0.38 -23.05
N HIS A 76 -7.06 -0.63 -23.72
CA HIS A 76 -6.74 -1.91 -23.08
C HIS A 76 -5.59 -1.75 -22.08
N CYS A 77 -4.59 -0.93 -22.41
CA CYS A 77 -3.49 -0.60 -21.50
C CYS A 77 -4.00 0.16 -20.26
N SER A 78 -4.87 1.15 -20.46
CA SER A 78 -5.49 1.94 -19.38
C SER A 78 -6.35 1.06 -18.45
N LEU A 79 -7.17 0.17 -19.01
CA LEU A 79 -7.97 -0.78 -18.22
C LEU A 79 -7.07 -1.76 -17.44
N ALA A 80 -6.00 -2.26 -18.05
CA ALA A 80 -5.04 -3.13 -17.38
C ALA A 80 -4.31 -2.40 -16.23
N CYS A 81 -3.84 -1.17 -16.45
CA CYS A 81 -3.23 -0.34 -15.40
C CYS A 81 -4.22 -0.05 -14.26
N LEU A 82 -5.50 0.18 -14.56
CA LEU A 82 -6.54 0.38 -13.55
C LEU A 82 -6.72 -0.89 -12.69
N LEU A 83 -6.85 -2.07 -13.31
CA LEU A 83 -6.98 -3.34 -12.60
C LEU A 83 -5.75 -3.66 -11.74
N LEU A 84 -4.54 -3.42 -12.25
CA LEU A 84 -3.30 -3.61 -11.50
C LEU A 84 -3.18 -2.63 -10.33
N THR A 85 -3.65 -1.39 -10.49
CA THR A 85 -3.71 -0.39 -9.42
C THR A 85 -4.65 -0.86 -8.31
N TRP A 86 -5.85 -1.37 -8.65
CA TRP A 86 -6.79 -1.94 -7.70
C TRP A 86 -6.24 -3.17 -6.97
N ALA A 87 -5.57 -4.07 -7.69
CA ALA A 87 -4.94 -5.25 -7.10
C ALA A 87 -3.80 -4.85 -6.12
N ALA A 88 -2.92 -3.94 -6.54
CA ALA A 88 -1.84 -3.43 -5.70
C ALA A 88 -2.38 -2.71 -4.45
N PHE A 89 -3.46 -1.94 -4.60
CA PHE A 89 -4.15 -1.30 -3.49
C PHE A 89 -4.73 -2.32 -2.51
N ALA A 90 -5.50 -3.29 -2.99
CA ALA A 90 -6.16 -4.29 -2.14
C ALA A 90 -5.14 -5.11 -1.35
N VAL A 91 -4.10 -5.63 -2.02
CA VAL A 91 -3.05 -6.42 -1.37
C VAL A 91 -2.21 -5.53 -0.45
N GLY A 92 -1.79 -4.35 -0.91
CA GLY A 92 -0.96 -3.43 -0.12
C GLY A 92 -1.65 -2.96 1.15
N LEU A 93 -2.92 -2.56 1.05
CA LEU A 93 -3.72 -2.13 2.20
C LEU A 93 -3.94 -3.28 3.18
N ALA A 94 -4.29 -4.48 2.70
CA ALA A 94 -4.48 -5.64 3.58
C ALA A 94 -3.21 -5.95 4.38
N LEU A 95 -2.05 -5.95 3.72
CA LEU A 95 -0.76 -6.19 4.38
C LEU A 95 -0.40 -5.10 5.39
N LEU A 96 -0.61 -3.82 5.06
CA LEU A 96 -0.39 -2.71 5.99
C LEU A 96 -1.33 -2.79 7.19
N VAL A 97 -2.62 -3.11 6.99
CA VAL A 97 -3.61 -3.23 8.07
C VAL A 97 -3.32 -4.43 8.97
N ILE A 98 -2.96 -5.58 8.42
CA ILE A 98 -2.52 -6.75 9.21
C ILE A 98 -1.25 -6.38 9.99
N GLY A 99 -0.29 -5.73 9.34
CA GLY A 99 0.93 -5.23 9.95
C GLY A 99 0.69 -4.26 11.11
N THR A 100 -0.27 -3.34 10.99
CA THR A 100 -0.60 -2.38 12.06
C THR A 100 -1.34 -3.03 13.21
N ILE A 101 -2.37 -3.84 12.94
CA ILE A 101 -3.17 -4.49 13.97
C ILE A 101 -2.29 -5.40 14.83
N THR A 102 -1.32 -6.09 14.22
CA THR A 102 -0.35 -6.91 14.96
C THR A 102 0.64 -6.12 15.81
N ASN A 103 0.68 -4.78 15.70
CA ASN A 103 1.44 -3.88 16.57
C ASN A 103 0.54 -3.12 17.58
N HIS A 104 -0.76 -3.42 17.65
CA HIS A 104 -1.67 -2.76 18.58
C HIS A 104 -1.37 -3.16 20.04
N LYS A 105 -1.50 -2.18 20.94
CA LYS A 105 -0.95 -2.06 22.31
C LYS A 105 -1.26 -3.19 23.33
N SER A 106 -1.87 -4.31 22.97
CA SER A 106 -2.36 -5.31 23.95
C SER A 106 -2.30 -6.79 23.56
N ARG A 107 -1.68 -7.16 22.42
CA ARG A 107 -1.50 -8.59 22.08
C ARG A 107 -0.04 -8.90 21.80
N ALA A 108 0.68 -9.33 22.83
CA ALA A 108 1.86 -10.17 22.65
C ALA A 108 1.39 -11.53 22.11
N THR A 109 1.08 -11.59 20.82
CA THR A 109 0.82 -12.87 20.14
C THR A 109 2.17 -13.47 19.76
N CYS A 110 2.60 -14.43 20.56
CA CYS A 110 3.71 -15.31 20.23
C CYS A 110 3.22 -16.29 19.14
N GLY A 111 3.76 -16.20 17.92
CA GLY A 111 3.34 -17.03 16.80
C GLY A 111 4.16 -16.79 15.52
N PHE A 112 4.04 -17.68 14.53
CA PHE A 112 4.66 -17.55 13.20
C PHE A 112 4.02 -16.38 12.43
N THR A 113 4.36 -15.15 12.79
CA THR A 113 3.86 -13.97 12.08
C THR A 113 4.91 -13.58 11.06
N ASN A 114 4.59 -13.69 9.76
CA ASN A 114 5.49 -13.27 8.69
C ASN A 114 5.96 -11.83 8.95
N ARG A 115 7.28 -11.68 9.13
CA ARG A 115 7.94 -10.42 9.51
C ARG A 115 7.54 -9.29 8.57
N HIS A 116 7.52 -9.60 7.28
CA HIS A 116 7.52 -8.61 6.20
C HIS A 116 6.16 -7.99 5.81
N TYR A 117 5.10 -8.09 6.62
CA TYR A 117 3.80 -7.53 6.21
C TYR A 117 3.85 -6.01 5.96
N LEU A 118 4.45 -5.24 6.87
CA LEU A 118 4.61 -3.78 6.71
C LEU A 118 5.59 -3.43 5.58
N PHE A 119 6.67 -4.21 5.43
CA PHE A 119 7.65 -4.04 4.36
C PHE A 119 7.05 -4.31 2.97
N VAL A 120 6.41 -5.47 2.78
CA VAL A 120 5.76 -5.84 1.50
C VAL A 120 4.60 -4.89 1.20
N GLY A 121 3.81 -4.52 2.21
CA GLY A 121 2.80 -3.47 2.07
C GLY A 121 3.40 -2.14 1.61
N GLY A 122 4.54 -1.74 2.17
CA GLY A 122 5.28 -0.55 1.76
C GLY A 122 5.82 -0.63 0.32
N ILE A 123 6.34 -1.78 -0.11
CA ILE A 123 6.74 -2.01 -1.50
C ILE A 123 5.55 -1.87 -2.46
N LEU A 124 4.39 -2.42 -2.09
CA LEU A 124 3.17 -2.31 -2.89
C LEU A 124 2.67 -0.88 -3.04
N CYS A 125 2.96 0.04 -2.11
CA CYS A 125 2.70 1.47 -2.30
C CYS A 125 3.50 2.03 -3.50
N PHE A 126 4.77 1.68 -3.67
CA PHE A 126 5.54 2.12 -4.84
C PHE A 126 5.02 1.52 -6.15
N VAL A 127 4.60 0.25 -6.12
CA VAL A 127 3.96 -0.41 -7.25
C VAL A 127 2.64 0.28 -7.63
N HIS A 128 1.82 0.64 -6.63
CA HIS A 128 0.59 1.41 -6.81
C HIS A 128 0.86 2.77 -7.47
N ALA A 129 1.93 3.47 -7.08
CA ALA A 129 2.34 4.72 -7.70
C ALA A 129 2.69 4.55 -9.20
N GLY A 130 3.42 3.48 -9.54
CA GLY A 130 3.82 3.18 -10.91
C GLY A 130 2.62 2.92 -11.81
N PHE A 131 1.70 2.05 -11.38
CA PHE A 131 0.49 1.76 -12.15
C PHE A 131 -0.47 2.93 -12.22
N SER A 132 -0.60 3.72 -11.16
CA SER A 132 -1.42 4.94 -11.17
C SER A 132 -0.89 5.98 -12.16
N THR A 133 0.44 6.14 -12.24
CA THR A 133 1.07 7.04 -13.21
C THR A 133 0.88 6.54 -14.64
N GLY A 134 1.07 5.24 -14.88
CA GLY A 134 0.83 4.62 -16.18
C GLY A 134 -0.64 4.72 -16.62
N TYR A 135 -1.58 4.52 -15.68
CA TYR A 135 -3.00 4.73 -15.91
C TYR A 135 -3.31 6.18 -16.30
N TYR A 136 -2.76 7.16 -15.57
CA TYR A 136 -2.95 8.57 -15.88
C TYR A 136 -2.41 8.91 -17.28
N LEU A 137 -1.16 8.53 -17.57
CA LEU A 137 -0.53 8.79 -18.87
C LEU A 137 -1.34 8.17 -20.03
N THR A 138 -1.76 6.92 -19.89
CA THR A 138 -2.54 6.21 -20.93
C THR A 138 -3.98 6.69 -21.04
N ALA A 139 -4.56 7.25 -19.97
CA ALA A 139 -5.88 7.87 -19.99
C ALA A 139 -5.85 9.28 -20.62
N THR A 140 -4.70 9.96 -20.58
CA THR A 140 -4.51 11.30 -21.18
C THR A 140 -3.91 11.28 -22.59
N ALA A 141 -3.40 10.13 -23.07
CA ALA A 141 -2.75 9.96 -24.37
C ALA A 141 -3.73 9.53 -25.48
#